data_AF-G8BSB3-F1
#
_entry.id   AF-G8BSB3-F1
#
_cell.length_a   1.000
_cell.length_b   1.000
_cell.length_c   1.000
_cell.angle_alpha   90.00
_cell.angle_beta   90.00
_cell.angle_gamma   90.00
#
_symmetry.space_group_name_H-M   'P 1'
#
loop_
_entity.id
_entity.type
_entity.pdbx_description
1 polymer ?
#
loop_
_entity_poly.entity_id
_entity_poly.type
_entity_poly.pdbx_seq_one_letter_code
_entity_poly.pdbx_strand_id
1 'polypeptide(L)'
;MLGRLQSVSASLATKTNIWTAKTIYYGKVAAELSKQVYLKEGLQPPTVAQFKQVYCDLYKRALQLSKNPNSIFSYSQCLTKNNIVKFGAIGVQIAGFYTAGEAIGRRKLVGYKNYSTNVEHKH
;
A
#
# COMPACT_ATOMS: atom_id res chain seq x y z
N MET A 1 38.33 -33.41 21.54
CA MET A 1 36.93 -33.09 21.15
C MET A 1 36.64 -31.59 21.05
N LEU A 2 37.31 -30.71 21.82
CA LEU A 2 37.11 -29.25 21.75
C LEU A 2 37.41 -28.60 20.39
N GLY A 3 38.45 -29.01 19.67
CA GLY A 3 38.80 -28.43 18.37
C GLY A 3 37.75 -28.63 17.26
N ARG A 4 36.93 -29.69 17.36
CA ARG A 4 35.83 -29.94 16.40
C ARG A 4 34.62 -29.03 16.67
N LEU A 5 34.35 -28.69 17.93
CA LEU A 5 33.31 -27.72 18.27
C LEU A 5 33.71 -26.30 17.81
N GLN A 6 34.98 -25.97 17.97
CA GLN A 6 35.53 -24.69 17.52
C GLN A 6 35.46 -24.55 15.99
N SER A 7 35.76 -25.59 15.22
CA SER A 7 35.67 -25.55 13.74
C SER A 7 34.23 -25.50 13.22
N VAL A 8 33.28 -26.18 13.87
CA VAL A 8 31.85 -26.08 13.53
C VAL A 8 31.33 -24.67 13.80
N SER A 9 31.66 -24.08 14.95
CA SER A 9 31.27 -22.71 15.29
C SER A 9 31.84 -21.67 14.31
N ALA A 10 33.11 -21.81 13.91
CA ALA A 10 33.75 -20.95 12.91
C ALA A 10 33.12 -21.11 11.51
N SER A 11 32.71 -22.34 11.16
CA SER A 11 32.03 -22.63 9.89
C SER A 11 30.60 -22.07 9.83
N LEU A 12 29.89 -22.04 10.97
CA LEU A 12 28.58 -21.40 11.08
C LEU A 12 28.68 -19.87 11.08
N ALA A 13 29.67 -19.32 11.78
CA ALA A 13 29.94 -17.88 11.77
C ALA A 13 30.28 -17.39 10.36
N THR A 14 31.10 -18.11 9.60
CA THR A 14 31.40 -17.75 8.20
C THR A 14 30.18 -17.88 7.29
N LYS A 15 29.38 -18.95 7.42
CA LYS A 15 28.13 -19.11 6.66
C LYS A 15 27.14 -17.98 6.94
N THR A 16 26.90 -17.64 8.20
CA THR A 16 25.98 -16.54 8.58
C THR A 16 26.42 -15.20 8.00
N ASN A 17 27.72 -14.90 7.99
CA ASN A 17 28.24 -13.69 7.33
C ASN A 17 27.94 -13.67 5.82
N ILE A 18 28.04 -14.81 5.13
CA ILE A 18 27.70 -14.92 3.70
C ILE A 18 26.20 -14.67 3.48
N TRP A 19 25.32 -15.27 4.30
CA TRP A 19 23.87 -15.05 4.19
C TRP A 19 23.49 -13.60 4.49
N THR A 20 24.08 -12.99 5.51
CA THR A 20 23.86 -11.57 5.84
C THR A 20 24.29 -10.67 4.70
N ALA A 21 25.48 -10.88 4.13
CA ALA A 21 25.96 -10.11 2.98
C ALA A 21 25.03 -10.25 1.77
N LYS A 22 24.53 -11.47 1.52
CA LYS A 22 23.59 -11.75 0.43
C LYS A 22 22.23 -11.05 0.63
N THR A 23 21.69 -11.08 1.85
CA THR A 23 20.44 -10.40 2.19
C THR A 23 20.56 -8.88 2.05
N ILE A 24 21.68 -8.30 2.50
CA ILE A 24 21.93 -6.86 2.32
C ILE A 24 22.01 -6.50 0.84
N TYR A 25 22.71 -7.31 0.04
CA TYR A 25 22.82 -7.09 -1.40
C TYR A 25 21.45 -7.11 -2.08
N TYR A 26 20.66 -8.17 -1.88
CA TYR A 26 19.32 -8.25 -2.46
C TYR A 26 18.37 -7.18 -1.92
N GLY A 27 18.50 -6.80 -0.65
CA GLY A 27 17.76 -5.69 -0.07
C GLY A 27 18.04 -4.37 -0.79
N LYS A 28 19.31 -4.08 -1.11
CA LYS A 28 19.69 -2.88 -1.89
C LYS A 28 19.14 -2.93 -3.31
N VAL A 29 19.25 -4.07 -3.99
CA VAL A 29 18.72 -4.23 -5.35
C VAL A 29 17.20 -4.05 -5.36
N ALA A 30 16.49 -4.66 -4.40
CA ALA A 30 15.05 -4.51 -4.25
C ALA A 30 14.67 -3.05 -3.96
N ALA A 31 15.44 -2.33 -3.13
CA ALA A 31 15.23 -0.92 -2.86
C ALA A 31 15.37 -0.05 -4.12
N GLU A 32 16.46 -0.21 -4.89
CA GLU A 32 16.65 0.53 -6.16
C GLU A 32 15.56 0.20 -7.19
N LEU A 33 15.17 -1.06 -7.29
CA LEU A 33 14.08 -1.47 -8.18
C LEU A 33 12.75 -0.86 -7.74
N SER A 34 12.45 -0.85 -6.43
CA SER A 34 11.23 -0.23 -5.89
C SER A 34 11.18 1.28 -6.16
N LYS A 35 12.32 1.97 -6.11
CA LYS A 35 12.44 3.40 -6.43
C LYS A 35 12.13 3.67 -7.90
N GLN A 36 12.65 2.84 -8.80
CA GLN A 36 12.36 2.97 -10.23
C GLN A 36 10.88 2.76 -10.51
N VAL A 37 10.27 1.73 -9.93
CA VAL A 37 8.83 1.47 -10.05
C VAL A 37 8.02 2.63 -9.50
N TYR A 38 8.36 3.16 -8.32
CA TYR A 38 7.66 4.30 -7.71
C TYR A 38 7.59 5.51 -8.64
N LEU A 39 8.70 5.83 -9.32
CA LEU A 39 8.76 6.94 -10.27
C LEU A 39 8.07 6.62 -11.60
N LYS A 40 8.25 5.41 -12.13
CA LYS A 40 7.72 5.00 -13.44
C LYS A 40 6.21 4.78 -13.43
N GLU A 41 5.68 4.22 -12.35
CA GLU A 41 4.24 4.02 -12.17
C GLU A 41 3.52 5.28 -11.67
N GLY A 42 4.26 6.39 -11.48
CA GLY A 42 3.66 7.65 -11.06
C GLY A 42 3.00 7.58 -9.68
N LEU A 43 3.57 6.79 -8.76
CA LEU A 43 3.09 6.69 -7.37
C LEU A 43 3.38 7.95 -6.54
N GLN A 44 4.05 8.94 -7.13
CA GLN A 44 4.23 10.25 -6.52
C GLN A 44 2.88 10.96 -6.32
N PRO A 45 2.70 11.68 -5.20
CA PRO A 45 1.51 12.47 -5.00
C PRO A 45 1.40 13.52 -6.13
N PRO A 46 0.22 13.67 -6.74
CA PRO A 46 0.04 14.61 -7.83
C PRO A 46 0.15 16.06 -7.36
N THR A 47 0.45 16.96 -8.30
CA THR A 47 0.57 18.39 -8.02
C THR A 47 -0.79 19.01 -7.68
N VAL A 48 -0.80 20.11 -6.93
CA VAL A 48 -2.03 20.84 -6.57
C VAL A 48 -2.81 21.29 -7.81
N ALA A 49 -2.10 21.62 -8.90
CA ALA A 49 -2.72 21.97 -10.18
C ALA A 49 -3.52 20.79 -10.78
N GLN A 50 -2.97 19.58 -10.74
CA GLN A 50 -3.66 18.37 -11.20
C GLN A 50 -4.90 18.07 -10.34
N PHE A 51 -4.81 18.24 -9.02
CA PHE A 51 -5.97 18.11 -8.14
C PHE A 51 -7.09 19.09 -8.50
N LYS A 52 -6.74 20.37 -8.72
CA LYS A 52 -7.71 21.39 -9.14
C LYS A 52 -8.36 21.01 -10.47
N GLN A 53 -7.57 20.53 -11.42
CA GLN A 53 -8.07 20.11 -12.73
C GLN A 53 -9.11 18.98 -12.59
N VAL A 54 -8.77 17.90 -11.87
CA VAL A 54 -9.69 16.78 -11.64
C VAL A 54 -10.98 17.25 -10.94
N TYR A 55 -10.87 18.09 -9.92
CA TYR A 55 -12.04 18.63 -9.23
C TYR A 55 -12.94 19.45 -10.16
N CYS A 56 -12.36 20.37 -10.94
CA CYS A 56 -13.09 21.18 -11.90
C CYS A 56 -13.76 20.32 -13.00
N ASP A 57 -13.08 19.30 -13.49
CA ASP A 57 -13.58 18.40 -14.53
C ASP A 57 -14.73 17.54 -14.01
N LEU A 58 -14.61 17.00 -12.80
CA LEU A 58 -15.69 16.26 -12.13
C LEU A 58 -16.90 17.16 -11.89
N TYR A 59 -16.69 18.39 -11.41
CA TYR A 59 -17.77 19.35 -11.20
C TYR A 59 -18.52 19.68 -12.50
N LYS A 60 -17.78 19.99 -13.57
CA LYS A 60 -18.37 20.24 -14.90
C LYS A 60 -19.14 19.01 -15.39
N ARG A 61 -18.61 17.82 -15.19
CA ARG A 61 -19.26 16.57 -15.62
C ARG A 61 -20.56 16.33 -14.86
N ALA A 62 -20.56 16.55 -13.53
CA ALA A 62 -21.77 16.47 -12.71
C ALA A 62 -22.85 17.46 -13.19
N LEU A 63 -22.47 18.70 -13.50
CA LEU A 63 -23.37 19.72 -14.02
C LEU A 63 -23.95 19.33 -15.40
N GLN A 64 -23.11 18.78 -16.28
CA GLN A 64 -23.55 18.28 -17.61
C GLN A 64 -24.55 17.13 -17.49
N LEU A 65 -24.33 16.18 -16.56
CA LEU A 65 -25.27 15.09 -16.30
C LEU A 65 -26.62 15.61 -15.78
N SER A 66 -26.60 16.64 -14.93
CA SER A 66 -27.83 17.28 -14.43
C SER A 66 -28.61 17.99 -15.52
N LYS A 67 -27.93 18.61 -16.49
CA LYS A 67 -28.57 19.31 -17.62
C LYS A 67 -29.10 18.36 -18.70
N ASN A 68 -28.45 17.22 -18.90
CA ASN A 68 -28.78 16.26 -19.96
C ASN A 68 -28.94 14.84 -19.40
N PRO A 69 -30.11 14.48 -18.83
CA PRO A 69 -30.33 13.18 -18.20
C PRO A 69 -30.23 12.02 -19.21
N ASN A 70 -30.49 12.25 -20.49
CA ASN A 70 -30.37 11.24 -21.56
C ASN A 70 -28.94 10.70 -21.71
N SER A 71 -27.92 11.46 -21.30
CA SER A 71 -26.52 11.02 -21.35
C SER A 71 -26.22 9.87 -20.38
N ILE A 72 -27.02 9.72 -19.31
CA ILE A 72 -26.85 8.67 -18.29
C ILE A 72 -27.13 7.28 -18.89
N PHE A 73 -28.11 7.18 -19.79
CA PHE A 73 -28.45 5.92 -20.47
C PHE A 73 -27.34 5.44 -21.40
N SER A 74 -26.57 6.35 -21.99
CA SER A 74 -25.40 5.98 -22.79
C SER A 74 -24.26 5.42 -21.94
N TYR A 75 -24.10 5.87 -20.70
CA TYR A 75 -23.10 5.33 -19.77
C TYR A 75 -23.47 3.92 -19.29
N SER A 76 -24.75 3.65 -19.02
CA SER A 76 -25.19 2.33 -18.57
C SER A 76 -25.04 1.27 -19.66
N GLN A 77 -25.25 1.63 -20.93
CA GLN A 77 -25.04 0.75 -22.08
C GLN A 77 -23.55 0.43 -22.33
N CYS A 78 -22.63 1.26 -21.84
CA CYS A 78 -21.18 1.07 -21.97
C CYS A 78 -20.57 0.17 -20.86
N LEU A 79 -21.39 -0.35 -19.95
CA LEU A 79 -20.96 -1.26 -18.87
C LEU A 79 -20.71 -2.68 -19.40
N THR A 80 -19.59 -2.86 -20.10
CA THR A 80 -19.05 -4.19 -20.40
C THR A 80 -18.55 -4.88 -19.13
N LYS A 81 -18.58 -6.22 -19.06
CA LYS A 81 -18.05 -7.02 -17.93
C LYS A 81 -16.64 -6.60 -17.49
N ASN A 82 -15.76 -6.27 -18.44
CA ASN A 82 -14.40 -5.79 -18.17
C ASN A 82 -14.37 -4.45 -17.41
N ASN A 83 -15.31 -3.55 -17.67
CA ASN A 83 -15.39 -2.26 -16.99
C ASN A 83 -15.82 -2.44 -15.54
N ILE A 84 -16.75 -3.36 -15.26
CA ILE A 84 -17.20 -3.68 -13.91
C ILE A 84 -16.04 -4.22 -13.06
N VAL A 85 -15.24 -5.15 -13.60
CA VAL A 85 -14.07 -5.68 -12.90
C VAL A 85 -13.06 -4.57 -12.60
N LYS A 86 -12.81 -3.67 -13.56
CA LYS A 86 -11.92 -2.51 -13.36
C LYS A 86 -12.43 -1.58 -12.26
N PHE A 87 -13.72 -1.20 -12.29
CA PHE A 87 -14.31 -0.37 -11.25
C PHE A 87 -14.30 -1.05 -9.88
N GLY A 88 -14.53 -2.36 -9.83
CA GLY A 88 -14.40 -3.16 -8.60
C GLY A 88 -12.98 -3.13 -8.06
N ALA A 89 -11.98 -3.34 -8.92
CA ALA A 89 -10.57 -3.26 -8.53
C ALA A 89 -10.19 -1.87 -8.00
N ILE A 90 -10.64 -0.80 -8.67
CA ILE A 90 -10.45 0.58 -8.20
C ILE A 90 -11.14 0.80 -6.84
N GLY A 91 -12.37 0.29 -6.66
CA GLY A 91 -13.08 0.37 -5.39
C GLY A 91 -12.31 -0.28 -4.24
N VAL A 92 -11.76 -1.47 -4.47
CA VAL A 92 -10.88 -2.16 -3.51
C VAL A 92 -9.62 -1.35 -3.22
N GLN A 93 -9.00 -0.74 -4.24
CA GLN A 93 -7.83 0.12 -4.04
C GLN A 93 -8.16 1.34 -3.17
N ILE A 94 -9.28 2.01 -3.40
CA ILE A 94 -9.73 3.16 -2.59
C ILE A 94 -9.95 2.73 -1.14
N ALA A 95 -10.64 1.60 -0.91
CA ALA A 95 -10.84 1.06 0.44
C ALA A 95 -9.52 0.69 1.12
N GLY A 96 -8.56 0.16 0.35
CA GLY A 96 -7.20 -0.12 0.80
C GLY A 96 -6.46 1.14 1.25
N PHE A 97 -6.45 2.19 0.43
CA PHE A 97 -5.82 3.47 0.77
C PHE A 97 -6.49 4.16 1.97
N TYR A 98 -7.81 4.08 2.09
CA TYR A 98 -8.55 4.58 3.26
C TYR A 98 -8.06 3.90 4.55
N THR A 99 -8.00 2.56 4.54
CA THR A 99 -7.56 1.77 5.71
C THR A 99 -6.09 2.03 6.04
N ALA A 100 -5.22 2.15 5.03
CA ALA A 100 -3.83 2.52 5.21
C ALA A 100 -3.68 3.92 5.83
N GLY A 101 -4.49 4.88 5.38
CA GLY A 101 -4.57 6.23 5.96
C GLY A 101 -4.98 6.21 7.42
N GLU A 102 -6.00 5.43 7.78
CA GLU A 102 -6.41 5.25 9.19
C GLU A 102 -5.28 4.62 10.03
N ALA A 103 -4.58 3.62 9.51
CA ALA A 103 -3.46 2.97 10.21
C ALA A 103 -2.31 3.96 10.49
N ILE A 104 -1.98 4.81 9.50
CA ILE A 104 -0.98 5.88 9.65
C ILE A 104 -1.47 6.94 10.64
N GLY A 105 -2.71 7.41 10.51
CA GLY A 105 -3.30 8.43 11.37
C GLY A 105 -3.37 7.99 12.84
N ARG A 106 -3.68 6.71 13.09
CA ARG A 106 -3.71 6.10 14.42
C ARG A 106 -2.34 5.64 14.92
N ARG A 107 -1.31 5.64 14.04
CA ARG A 107 0.05 5.11 14.30
C ARG A 107 0.04 3.69 14.88
N LYS A 108 -0.92 2.87 14.45
CA LYS A 108 -1.13 1.50 14.94
C LYS A 108 -1.52 0.59 13.79
N LEU A 109 -0.81 -0.53 13.68
CA LEU A 109 -1.05 -1.56 12.66
C LEU A 109 -2.15 -2.53 13.06
N VAL A 110 -2.29 -2.84 14.36
CA VAL A 110 -3.29 -3.80 14.86
C VAL A 110 -3.86 -3.33 16.21
N GLY A 111 -5.19 -3.34 16.32
CA GLY A 111 -5.92 -3.21 17.59
C GLY A 111 -5.94 -1.82 18.24
N TYR A 112 -6.88 -1.64 19.17
CA TYR A 112 -6.84 -0.56 20.16
C TYR A 112 -6.09 -1.05 21.40
N LYS A 113 -5.41 -0.14 22.12
CA LYS A 113 -4.74 -0.51 23.37
C LYS A 113 -5.84 -0.64 24.42
N ASN A 114 -6.15 -1.86 24.86
CA ASN A 114 -7.03 -2.07 26.00
C ASN A 114 -6.29 -1.59 27.25
N TYR A 115 -6.83 -0.58 27.95
CA TYR A 115 -6.28 -0.10 29.23
C TYR A 115 -6.89 -0.85 30.45
N SER A 116 -7.55 -2.00 30.24
CA SER A 116 -8.42 -2.63 31.23
C SER A 116 -7.90 -3.97 31.79
N THR A 117 -6.62 -4.09 32.13
CA THR A 117 -6.08 -5.31 32.80
C THR A 117 -4.92 -5.02 33.76
N ASN A 118 -5.06 -4.03 34.65
CA ASN A 118 -4.10 -3.81 35.75
C ASN A 118 -4.74 -3.26 37.05
N VAL A 119 -6.02 -3.54 37.31
CA VAL A 119 -6.69 -3.09 38.57
C VAL A 119 -7.21 -4.24 39.44
N GLU A 120 -7.15 -5.49 39.00
CA GLU A 120 -7.87 -6.56 39.70
C GLU A 120 -7.02 -7.81 39.98
N HIS A 121 -5.92 -7.63 40.73
CA HIS A 121 -5.28 -8.70 41.49
C HIS A 121 -4.69 -8.13 42.80
N LYS A 122 -5.56 -7.64 43.68
CA LYS A 122 -5.30 -7.52 45.11
C LYS A 122 -6.59 -7.83 45.87
N HIS A 123 -6.85 -9.11 46.07
CA HIS A 123 -7.61 -9.66 47.19
C HIS A 123 -7.01 -11.01 47.54
#